data_AF-A0A3E0H9E1-F1
#
_entry.id   AF-A0A3E0H9E1-F1
#
_cell.length_a   1.000
_cell.length_b   1.000
_cell.length_c   1.000
_cell.angle_alpha   90.00
_cell.angle_beta   90.00
_cell.angle_gamma   90.00
#
_symmetry.space_group_name_H-M   'P 1'
#
loop_
_entity.id
_entity.type
_entity.pdbx_description
1 polymer ?
#
loop_
_entity_poly.entity_id
_entity_poly.type
_entity_poly.pdbx_seq_one_letter_code
_entity_poly.pdbx_strand_id
1 'polypeptide(L)' 'MHKSISLLEKYGPLMTVDDLAELLTRVPTGLRASLNQKSKVADIFNPTRLKIGRKSFFRTHQIIEVLQLEEPAQ' A
#
# COMPACT_ATOMS: atom_id res chain seq x y z
N MET A 1 -19.52 16.25 10.44
CA MET A 1 -18.11 15.84 10.51
C MET A 1 -17.96 14.48 9.86
N HIS A 2 -17.60 14.43 8.57
CA HIS A 2 -17.08 13.18 8.01
C HIS A 2 -15.62 13.10 8.45
N LYS A 3 -15.30 12.21 9.38
CA LYS A 3 -13.94 12.00 9.85
C LYS A 3 -13.19 11.28 8.73
N SER A 4 -12.25 11.97 8.08
CA SER A 4 -11.33 11.35 7.13
C SER A 4 -10.40 10.43 7.92
N ILE A 5 -10.61 9.11 7.83
CA ILE A 5 -9.76 8.11 8.49
C ILE A 5 -8.38 8.15 7.81
N SER A 6 -7.31 8.28 8.62
CA SER A 6 -5.93 8.14 8.12
C SER A 6 -5.68 6.69 7.68
N LEU A 7 -4.85 6.50 6.66
CA LEU A 7 -4.42 5.17 6.21
C LEU A 7 -3.75 4.39 7.32
N LEU A 8 -3.03 5.08 8.21
CA LEU A 8 -2.39 4.49 9.36
C LEU A 8 -3.41 4.01 10.41
N GLU A 9 -4.51 4.76 10.60
CA GLU A 9 -5.62 4.32 11.45
C GLU A 9 -6.36 3.12 10.84
N LYS A 10 -6.54 3.09 9.52
CA LYS A 10 -7.29 2.01 8.84
C LYS A 10 -6.51 0.70 8.76
N TYR A 11 -5.27 0.75 8.31
CA TYR A 11 -4.48 -0.44 7.97
C TYR A 11 -3.33 -0.70 8.96
N GLY A 12 -3.09 0.21 9.90
CA GLY A 12 -1.92 0.16 10.78
C GLY A 12 -0.62 0.51 10.04
N PRO A 13 0.55 0.21 10.63
CA PRO A 13 1.85 0.58 10.07
C PRO A 13 2.28 -0.28 8.86
N LEU A 14 1.62 -1.41 8.64
CA LEU A 14 1.94 -2.36 7.57
C LEU A 14 0.67 -2.81 6.86
N MET A 15 0.63 -2.63 5.54
CA MET A 15 -0.45 -3.10 4.67
C MET A 15 -0.08 -4.46 4.07
N THR A 16 -1.06 -5.34 3.92
CA THR A 16 -0.93 -6.54 3.09
C THR A 16 -1.11 -6.18 1.60
N VAL A 17 -0.85 -7.14 0.70
CA VAL A 17 -1.12 -6.92 -0.72
C VAL A 17 -2.62 -6.81 -1.04
N ASP A 18 -3.48 -7.39 -0.19
CA ASP A 18 -4.93 -7.31 -0.35
C ASP A 18 -5.43 -5.93 0.11
N ASP A 19 -4.87 -5.38 1.20
CA ASP A 19 -5.13 -3.99 1.63
C ASP A 19 -4.66 -2.97 0.59
N LEU A 20 -3.47 -3.18 0.00
CA LEU A 20 -2.97 -2.34 -1.08
C LEU A 20 -3.86 -2.44 -2.33
N ALA A 21 -4.41 -3.62 -2.61
CA ALA A 21 -5.36 -3.80 -3.71
C ALA A 21 -6.67 -3.06 -3.46
N GLU A 22 -7.19 -3.12 -2.24
CA GLU A 22 -8.37 -2.35 -1.82
C GLU A 22 -8.10 -0.85 -1.98
N LEU A 23 -6.96 -0.36 -1.49
CA LEU A 23 -6.56 1.05 -1.60
C LEU A 23 -6.50 1.53 -3.06
N LEU A 24 -5.93 0.73 -3.94
CA LEU A 24 -5.80 1.06 -5.37
C LEU A 24 -7.06 0.77 -6.18
N THR A 25 -8.13 0.26 -5.55
CA THR A 25 -9.35 -0.20 -6.23
C THR A 25 -9.03 -1.21 -7.36
N ARG A 26 -8.10 -2.13 -7.09
CA ARG A 26 -7.65 -3.17 -8.03
C ARG A 26 -7.96 -4.56 -7.50
N VAL A 27 -8.07 -5.53 -8.42
CA VAL A 27 -8.18 -6.94 -8.04
C VAL A 27 -6.84 -7.44 -7.48
N PRO A 28 -6.81 -8.11 -6.31
CA PRO A 28 -5.56 -8.52 -5.67
C PRO A 28 -4.69 -9.47 -6.49
N THR A 29 -5.29 -10.33 -7.32
CA THR A 29 -4.55 -11.25 -8.21
C THR A 29 -3.79 -10.49 -9.30
N GLY A 30 -4.46 -9.54 -9.95
CA GLY A 30 -3.86 -8.66 -10.96
C GLY A 30 -2.78 -7.76 -10.37
N LEU A 31 -2.98 -7.25 -9.15
CA LEU A 31 -1.95 -6.47 -8.45
C LEU A 31 -0.71 -7.31 -8.15
N ARG A 32 -0.86 -8.53 -7.62
CA ARG A 32 0.26 -9.45 -7.38
C ARG A 32 1.04 -9.71 -8.68
N ALA A 33 0.36 -9.93 -9.79
CA ALA A 33 1.01 -10.12 -11.09
C ALA A 33 1.82 -8.88 -11.51
N SER A 34 1.23 -7.68 -11.45
CA SER A 34 1.94 -6.44 -11.77
C SER A 34 3.18 -6.21 -10.90
N LEU A 35 3.08 -6.52 -9.61
CA LEU A 35 4.17 -6.34 -8.65
C LEU A 35 5.34 -7.32 -8.86
N ASN A 36 5.10 -8.47 -9.48
CA ASN A 36 6.11 -9.50 -9.75
C ASN A 36 6.69 -9.41 -11.18
N GLN A 37 6.21 -8.47 -12.00
CA GLN A 37 6.67 -8.23 -13.37
C GLN A 37 7.35 -6.86 -13.47
N LYS A 38 8.13 -6.64 -14.53
CA LYS A 38 8.65 -5.30 -14.86
C LYS A 38 7.48 -4.40 -15.26
N SER A 39 6.98 -3.60 -14.33
CA SER A 39 5.85 -2.70 -14.53
C SER A 39 6.03 -1.44 -13.71
N LYS A 40 5.39 -0.35 -14.12
CA LYS A 40 5.38 0.91 -13.35
C LYS A 40 4.90 0.69 -11.91
N VAL A 41 3.92 -0.20 -11.72
CA VAL A 41 3.39 -0.55 -10.39
C VAL A 41 4.48 -1.23 -9.55
N ALA A 42 5.25 -2.14 -10.12
CA ALA A 42 6.38 -2.76 -9.42
C ALA A 42 7.44 -1.71 -9.04
N ASP A 43 7.82 -0.83 -9.97
CA ASP A 43 8.84 0.19 -9.75
C ASP A 43 8.46 1.16 -8.63
N ILE A 44 7.17 1.52 -8.57
CA ILE A 44 6.62 2.45 -7.60
C ILE A 44 6.46 1.80 -6.21
N PHE A 45 5.88 0.60 -6.12
CA PHE A 45 5.46 0.04 -4.83
C PHE A 45 6.44 -0.96 -4.22
N ASN A 46 7.26 -1.66 -5.02
CA ASN A 46 8.21 -2.62 -4.45
C ASN A 46 9.27 -2.01 -3.52
N PRO A 47 9.73 -0.76 -3.69
CA PRO A 47 10.61 -0.11 -2.70
C PRO A 47 9.98 -0.02 -1.29
N THR A 48 8.64 0.08 -1.22
CA THR A 48 7.91 0.16 0.05
C THR A 48 7.68 -1.21 0.72
N ARG A 49 8.00 -2.30 0.00
CA ARG A 49 7.74 -3.66 0.42
C ARG A 49 8.69 -4.10 1.52
N LEU A 50 8.14 -4.74 2.55
CA LEU A 50 8.88 -5.41 3.62
C LEU A 50 8.51 -6.89 3.66
N LYS A 51 9.50 -7.78 3.61
CA LYS A 51 9.27 -9.22 3.75
C LYS A 51 9.45 -9.64 5.21
N ILE A 52 8.39 -10.15 5.83
CA ILE A 52 8.42 -10.70 7.19
C ILE A 52 8.08 -12.19 7.10
N GLY A 53 9.08 -13.03 7.31
CA GLY A 53 8.99 -14.47 7.08
C GLY A 53 8.60 -14.79 5.64
N ARG A 54 7.45 -15.47 5.45
CA ARG A 54 6.92 -15.85 4.13
C ARG A 54 5.95 -14.81 3.54
N LYS A 55 5.55 -13.79 4.29
CA LYS A 55 4.58 -12.78 3.85
C LYS A 55 5.28 -11.49 3.43
N SER A 56 4.76 -10.87 2.37
CA SER A 56 5.14 -9.50 1.99
C SER A 56 4.11 -8.53 2.55
N PHE A 57 4.62 -7.46 3.13
CA PHE A 57 3.89 -6.31 3.60
C PHE A 57 4.39 -5.06 2.87
N PHE A 58 3.69 -3.94 3.03
CA PHE A 58 4.07 -2.63 2.52
C PHE A 58 3.99 -1.64 3.68
N ARG A 59 5.00 -0.78 3.82
CA ARG A 59 5.01 0.22 4.89
C ARG A 59 3.99 1.31 4.58
N THR A 60 2.99 1.49 5.44
CA THR A 60 1.88 2.41 5.18
C THR A 60 2.35 3.84 4.97
N HIS A 61 3.31 4.34 5.76
CA HIS A 61 3.90 5.67 5.59
C HIS A 61 4.55 5.86 4.21
N GLN A 62 5.27 4.86 3.70
CA GLN A 62 5.89 4.94 2.38
C GLN A 62 4.83 4.87 1.28
N ILE A 63 3.74 4.13 1.48
CA ILE A 63 2.61 4.10 0.54
C ILE A 63 1.94 5.48 0.46
N ILE A 64 1.73 6.14 1.60
CA ILE A 64 1.22 7.51 1.68
C ILE A 64 2.12 8.46 0.88
N GLU A 65 3.44 8.43 1.13
CA GLU A 65 4.43 9.26 0.42
C GLU A 65 4.41 9.02 -1.10
N VAL A 66 4.40 7.75 -1.50
CA VAL A 66 4.41 7.35 -2.92
C VAL A 66 3.14 7.74 -3.66
N LEU A 67 1.99 7.66 -2.98
CA LEU A 67 0.71 8.09 -3.52
C LEU A 67 0.48 9.59 -3.34
N GLN A 68 1.42 10.31 -2.72
CA GLN A 68 1.32 11.73 -2.38
C GLN A 68 0.01 12.05 -1.64
N LEU A 69 -0.42 11.13 -0.77
CA LEU A 69 -1.63 11.30 0.03
C LEU A 69 -1.31 12.24 1.19
N GLU A 70 -2.18 13.22 1.40
CA GLU A 70 -2.07 14.10 2.55
C GLU A 70 -2.50 13.32 3.80
N GLU A 71 -1.57 13.08 4.72
CA GLU A 71 -1.96 12.73 6.09
C GLU A 71 -2.64 13.96 6.68
N PRO A 72 -3.87 13.84 7.22
CA PRO A 72 -4.49 14.96 7.91
C PRO A 72 -3.57 15.32 9.08
N ALA A 73 -2.96 16.51 8.98
CA ALA A 73 -2.17 17.08 10.05
C ALA A 73 -3.04 17.12 11.32
N GLN A 74 -2.59 16.38 12.34
CA GLN A 74 -3.22 16.34 13.66
C GLN A 74 -3.26 17.73 14.30
#